data_AF-A0A9J6FLT3-F1
#
_entry.id   AF-A0A9J6FLT3-F1
#
_cell.length_a   1.000
_cell.length_b   1.000
_cell.length_c   1.000
_cell.angle_alpha   90.00
_cell.angle_beta   90.00
_cell.angle_gamma   90.00
#
_symmetry.space_group_name_H-M   'P 1'
#
loop_
_entity.id
_entity.type
_entity.pdbx_description
1 polymer ?
#
loop_
_entity_poly.entity_id
_entity_poly.type
_entity_poly.pdbx_seq_one_letter_code
_entity_poly.pdbx_strand_id
1 'polypeptide(L)'
;MNEDIAQNTLDARQDDSGVIVNTTTGLVKGFLSESSLGKPVRVFYGIPYAMPPTGSRRFSPPKPHDPWPGVFDATIKPNSCMQTIDEFYGNFSGSVMWNANTDRSEDCLKLNVWAPISPEECVAVLVWIYGGGFYSGTSTLDVYDARRLGCGGERDRRIDELPRRVPRVPLVR
;
A
#
# COMPACT_ATOMS: atom_id res chain seq x y z
N MET A 1 48.20 -15.00 -1.61
CA MET A 1 47.86 -13.85 -0.76
C MET A 1 46.66 -13.18 -1.41
N ASN A 2 45.50 -13.83 -1.41
CA ASN A 2 44.59 -14.09 -0.26
C ASN A 2 44.02 -12.76 0.22
N GLU A 3 42.76 -12.47 -0.13
CA GLU A 3 41.50 -12.95 0.49
C GLU A 3 41.04 -11.92 1.52
N ASP A 4 39.87 -11.34 1.24
CA ASP A 4 38.83 -10.86 2.16
C ASP A 4 37.84 -10.06 1.29
N ILE A 5 36.91 -10.71 0.56
CA ILE A 5 35.64 -11.30 1.04
C ILE A 5 34.79 -10.17 1.68
N ALA A 6 33.97 -9.48 0.88
CA ALA A 6 32.58 -9.83 0.60
C ALA A 6 31.63 -9.63 1.80
N GLN A 7 31.20 -8.39 2.07
CA GLN A 7 29.95 -8.14 2.78
C GLN A 7 29.45 -6.71 2.52
N ASN A 8 28.56 -6.53 1.54
CA ASN A 8 27.30 -5.75 1.71
C ASN A 8 26.42 -5.68 0.45
N THR A 9 26.43 -6.69 -0.40
CA THR A 9 25.34 -6.96 -1.35
C THR A 9 24.26 -7.78 -0.66
N LEU A 10 23.55 -7.16 0.29
CA LEU A 10 22.31 -7.68 0.87
C LEU A 10 21.28 -6.54 0.92
N ASP A 11 20.67 -6.24 -0.22
CA ASP A 11 19.26 -5.89 -0.32
C ASP A 11 18.88 -5.63 -1.79
N ALA A 12 18.55 -6.71 -2.49
CA ALA A 12 17.60 -6.77 -3.61
C ALA A 12 17.64 -8.18 -4.21
N ARG A 13 17.21 -9.19 -3.44
CA ARG A 13 16.65 -10.39 -4.08
C ARG A 13 15.24 -10.03 -4.50
N GLN A 14 15.12 -9.40 -5.66
CA GLN A 14 13.84 -9.19 -6.31
C GLN A 14 13.47 -10.53 -6.95
N ASP A 15 12.83 -11.39 -6.17
CA ASP A 15 12.24 -12.64 -6.64
C ASP A 15 11.22 -12.31 -7.74
N ASP A 16 11.41 -12.85 -8.95
CA ASP A 16 10.57 -12.63 -10.14
C ASP A 16 9.20 -13.35 -10.04
N SER A 17 8.73 -13.61 -8.82
CA SER A 17 7.40 -14.14 -8.51
C SER A 17 6.34 -13.03 -8.57
N GLY A 18 6.26 -12.36 -9.72
CA GLY A 18 5.29 -11.30 -9.97
C GLY A 18 3.85 -11.79 -9.74
N VAL A 19 3.11 -11.08 -8.89
CA VAL A 19 1.71 -11.42 -8.59
C VAL A 19 0.81 -10.61 -9.50
N ILE A 20 0.10 -11.25 -10.42
CA ILE A 20 -0.82 -10.56 -11.33
C ILE A 20 -2.26 -10.70 -10.81
N VAL A 21 -2.98 -9.59 -10.72
CA VAL A 21 -4.39 -9.54 -10.33
C VAL A 21 -5.22 -8.80 -11.39
N ASN A 22 -6.47 -9.21 -11.56
CA ASN A 22 -7.40 -8.54 -12.45
C ASN A 22 -8.22 -7.50 -11.67
N THR A 23 -8.33 -6.29 -12.20
CA THR A 23 -9.17 -5.21 -11.67
C THR A 23 -10.24 -4.83 -12.70
N THR A 24 -11.15 -3.94 -12.35
CA THR A 24 -12.15 -3.43 -13.31
C THR A 24 -11.53 -2.59 -14.43
N THR A 25 -10.31 -2.09 -14.25
CA THR A 25 -9.61 -1.21 -15.20
C THR A 25 -8.41 -1.86 -15.89
N GLY A 26 -8.09 -3.13 -15.56
CA GLY A 26 -7.02 -3.88 -16.21
C GLY A 26 -6.22 -4.78 -15.27
N LEU A 27 -5.22 -5.45 -15.83
CA LEU A 27 -4.31 -6.32 -15.08
C LEU A 27 -3.27 -5.48 -14.33
N VAL A 28 -2.93 -5.89 -13.11
CA VAL A 28 -1.92 -5.24 -12.26
C VAL A 28 -0.91 -6.27 -11.80
N LYS A 29 0.39 -6.02 -12.01
CA LYS A 29 1.50 -6.82 -11.49
C LYS A 29 2.03 -6.17 -10.20
N GLY A 30 1.91 -6.87 -9.09
CA GLY A 30 2.60 -6.58 -7.84
C GLY A 30 3.74 -7.55 -7.58
N PHE A 31 4.21 -7.59 -6.34
CA PHE A 31 5.30 -8.47 -5.90
C PHE A 31 5.02 -9.05 -4.51
N LEU A 32 5.73 -10.12 -4.16
CA LEU A 32 5.73 -10.68 -2.81
C LEU A 32 6.78 -9.99 -1.94
N SER A 33 6.42 -9.71 -0.69
CA SER A 33 7.31 -9.16 0.34
C SER A 33 7.04 -9.88 1.66
N GLU A 34 7.94 -9.70 2.61
CA GLU A 34 7.73 -10.13 3.99
C GLU A 34 7.17 -8.98 4.85
N SER A 35 6.30 -9.30 5.82
CA SER A 35 5.86 -8.38 6.86
C SER A 35 6.85 -8.32 8.01
N SER A 36 6.70 -7.34 8.92
CA SER A 36 7.49 -7.25 10.16
C SER A 36 7.39 -8.50 11.06
N LEU A 37 6.39 -9.35 10.84
CA LEU A 37 6.17 -10.60 11.58
C LEU A 37 6.63 -11.85 10.83
N GLY A 38 7.39 -11.70 9.73
CA GLY A 38 7.85 -12.84 8.93
C GLY A 38 6.78 -13.50 8.05
N LYS A 39 5.55 -12.95 8.03
CA LYS A 39 4.46 -13.47 7.18
C LYS A 39 4.55 -12.88 5.77
N PRO A 40 4.30 -13.66 4.71
CA PRO A 40 4.36 -13.14 3.35
C PRO A 40 3.14 -12.29 3.00
N VAL A 41 3.37 -11.25 2.21
CA VAL A 41 2.40 -10.20 1.85
C VAL A 41 2.53 -9.90 0.37
N ARG A 42 1.39 -9.80 -0.32
CA ARG A 42 1.29 -9.27 -1.68
C ARG A 42 1.24 -7.76 -1.63
N VAL A 43 2.09 -7.10 -2.41
CA VAL A 43 2.22 -5.65 -2.42
C VAL A 43 1.98 -5.12 -3.83
N PHE A 44 1.14 -4.09 -3.92
CA PHE A 44 0.85 -3.38 -5.16
C PHE A 44 0.97 -1.88 -4.88
N TYR A 45 1.93 -1.23 -5.51
CA TYR A 45 2.15 0.21 -5.40
C TYR A 45 1.59 0.95 -6.60
N GLY A 46 1.12 2.18 -6.35
CA GLY A 46 0.91 3.15 -7.40
C GLY A 46 -0.21 2.81 -8.40
N ILE A 47 -1.20 1.98 -8.02
CA ILE A 47 -2.34 1.66 -8.88
C ILE A 47 -3.12 2.96 -9.16
N PRO A 48 -3.28 3.38 -10.42
CA PRO A 48 -4.02 4.59 -10.74
C PRO A 48 -5.51 4.38 -10.53
N TYR A 49 -6.15 5.26 -9.75
CA TYR A 49 -7.60 5.22 -9.52
C TYR A 49 -8.35 6.36 -10.21
N ALA A 50 -7.63 7.40 -10.66
CA ALA A 50 -8.18 8.53 -11.38
C ALA A 50 -7.24 8.97 -12.49
N MET A 51 -7.79 9.66 -13.49
CA MET A 51 -7.00 10.32 -14.53
C MET A 51 -6.06 11.37 -13.90
N PRO A 52 -4.86 11.58 -14.48
CA PRO A 52 -3.96 12.64 -14.03
C PRO A 52 -4.68 14.01 -14.01
N PRO A 53 -4.67 14.73 -12.88
CA PRO A 53 -5.34 16.01 -12.71
C PRO A 53 -4.50 17.18 -13.28
N THR A 54 -3.88 16.98 -14.45
CA THR A 54 -3.01 17.96 -15.10
C THR A 54 -3.75 18.87 -16.08
N GLY A 55 -3.15 20.02 -16.39
CA GLY A 55 -3.67 20.95 -17.40
C GLY A 55 -5.09 21.42 -17.07
N SER A 56 -6.04 21.23 -17.99
CA SER A 56 -7.43 21.65 -17.82
C SER A 56 -8.19 20.87 -16.74
N ARG A 57 -7.65 19.75 -16.24
CA ARG A 57 -8.24 18.97 -15.14
C ARG A 57 -7.82 19.47 -13.76
N ARG A 58 -6.83 20.37 -13.68
CA ARG A 58 -6.39 20.94 -12.41
C ARG A 58 -7.57 21.66 -11.74
N PHE A 59 -7.73 21.45 -10.44
CA PHE A 59 -8.83 21.98 -9.62
C PHE A 59 -10.24 21.51 -9.99
N SER A 60 -10.37 20.57 -10.93
CA SER A 60 -11.64 19.90 -11.20
C SER A 60 -11.78 18.62 -10.37
N PRO A 61 -13.01 18.13 -10.13
CA PRO A 61 -13.21 16.81 -9.53
C PRO A 61 -12.47 15.71 -10.32
N PRO A 62 -11.87 14.72 -9.63
CA PRO A 62 -11.16 13.64 -10.29
C PRO A 62 -12.12 12.82 -11.16
N LYS A 63 -11.64 12.40 -12.34
CA LYS A 63 -12.36 11.47 -13.21
C LYS A 63 -11.78 10.07 -13.07
N PRO A 64 -12.59 9.00 -13.10
CA PRO A 64 -12.08 7.63 -13.10
C PRO A 64 -11.04 7.40 -14.19
N HIS A 65 -10.03 6.59 -13.91
CA HIS A 65 -9.01 6.25 -14.90
C HIS A 65 -9.62 5.34 -15.99
N ASP A 66 -9.23 5.56 -17.25
CA ASP A 66 -9.64 4.67 -18.35
C ASP A 66 -8.98 3.29 -18.19
N PRO A 67 -9.58 2.19 -18.67
CA PRO A 67 -8.90 0.91 -18.67
C PRO A 67 -7.58 0.97 -19.46
N TRP A 68 -6.53 0.32 -18.97
CA TRP A 68 -5.24 0.25 -19.66
C TRP A 68 -5.06 -1.10 -20.38
N PRO A 69 -4.36 -1.12 -21.52
CA PRO A 69 -3.98 -2.37 -22.17
C PRO A 69 -2.85 -3.07 -21.42
N GLY A 70 -2.80 -4.39 -21.51
CA GLY A 70 -1.71 -5.19 -20.94
C GLY A 70 -1.74 -5.22 -19.41
N VAL A 71 -0.54 -5.26 -18.81
CA VAL A 71 -0.35 -5.38 -17.36
C VAL A 71 0.33 -4.11 -16.84
N PHE A 72 -0.32 -3.43 -15.89
CA PHE A 72 0.25 -2.28 -15.20
C PHE A 72 1.26 -2.76 -14.15
N ASP A 73 2.47 -2.22 -14.19
CA ASP A 73 3.52 -2.53 -13.22
C ASP A 73 3.33 -1.71 -11.94
N ALA A 74 2.83 -2.38 -10.89
CA ALA A 74 2.59 -1.85 -9.56
C ALA A 74 3.70 -2.28 -8.58
N THR A 75 4.96 -2.35 -9.03
CA THR A 75 6.11 -2.68 -8.17
C THR A 75 6.88 -1.46 -7.67
N ILE A 76 6.55 -0.26 -8.18
CA ILE A 76 7.26 0.99 -7.88
C ILE A 76 6.34 1.95 -7.10
N LYS A 77 6.86 2.55 -6.02
CA LYS A 77 6.12 3.55 -5.24
C LYS A 77 5.71 4.74 -6.15
N PRO A 78 4.48 5.26 -6.04
CA PRO A 78 4.02 6.37 -6.87
C PRO A 78 4.73 7.69 -6.53
N ASN A 79 4.65 8.64 -7.45
CA ASN A 79 4.99 10.02 -7.19
C ASN A 79 4.12 10.59 -6.07
N SER A 80 4.72 11.37 -5.18
CA SER A 80 4.01 12.17 -4.20
C SER A 80 3.32 13.34 -4.90
N CYS A 81 2.18 13.80 -4.37
CA CYS A 81 1.54 15.00 -4.91
C CYS A 81 2.43 16.23 -4.73
N MET A 82 2.28 17.20 -5.63
CA MET A 82 2.95 18.50 -5.53
C MET A 82 2.69 19.13 -4.17
N GLN A 83 3.78 19.38 -3.43
CA GLN A 83 3.78 19.97 -2.09
C GLN A 83 5.13 20.62 -1.79
N THR A 84 5.16 21.49 -0.78
CA THR A 84 6.40 22.08 -0.25
C THR A 84 7.20 21.04 0.55
N ILE A 85 8.52 21.20 0.56
CA ILE A 85 9.42 20.43 1.43
C ILE A 85 9.67 21.28 2.68
N ASP A 86 9.62 20.67 3.86
CA ASP A 86 10.04 21.30 5.10
C ASP A 86 11.56 21.31 5.18
N GLU A 87 12.14 22.52 5.18
CA GLU A 87 13.58 22.77 5.30
C GLU A 87 13.92 23.51 6.60
N PHE A 88 12.94 23.79 7.46
CA PHE A 88 13.10 24.68 8.62
C PHE A 88 14.17 24.18 9.60
N TYR A 89 14.24 22.86 9.81
CA TYR A 89 15.23 22.22 10.67
C TYR A 89 16.35 21.51 9.89
N GLY A 90 16.54 21.84 8.62
CA GLY A 90 17.51 21.18 7.75
C GLY A 90 17.29 19.67 7.70
N ASN A 91 18.33 18.87 7.99
CA ASN A 91 18.27 17.41 7.91
C ASN A 91 17.83 16.73 9.23
N PHE A 92 17.08 17.43 10.08
CA PHE A 92 16.57 16.84 11.31
C PHE A 92 15.56 15.73 11.01
N SER A 93 15.85 14.51 11.46
CA SER A 93 15.07 13.32 11.14
C SER A 93 13.59 13.43 11.54
N GLY A 94 13.29 14.11 12.65
CA GLY A 94 11.91 14.33 13.11
C GLY A 94 11.07 15.23 12.21
N SER A 95 11.70 16.03 11.35
CA SER A 95 11.04 16.83 10.31
C SER A 95 11.09 16.10 8.97
N VAL A 96 12.27 15.64 8.55
CA VAL A 96 12.49 15.00 7.23
C VAL A 96 11.66 13.73 7.03
N MET A 97 11.31 12.99 8.09
CA MET A 97 10.46 11.79 7.98
C MET A 97 9.07 12.08 7.40
N TRP A 98 8.62 13.34 7.42
CA TRP A 98 7.32 13.77 6.88
C TRP A 98 7.41 14.39 5.49
N ASN A 99 8.62 14.63 4.98
CA ASN A 99 8.83 15.12 3.63
C ASN A 99 8.57 14.01 2.60
N ALA A 100 8.15 14.40 1.39
CA ALA A 100 7.95 13.47 0.30
C ALA A 100 9.23 12.65 0.03
N ASN A 101 9.13 11.33 0.08
CA ASN A 101 10.23 10.38 -0.15
C ASN A 101 10.23 9.80 -1.58
N THR A 102 9.37 10.30 -2.44
CA THR A 102 9.33 10.02 -3.88
C THR A 102 9.25 11.33 -4.65
N ASP A 103 9.50 11.29 -5.96
CA ASP A 103 9.38 12.46 -6.82
C ASP A 103 7.99 13.10 -6.71
N ARG A 104 7.95 14.43 -6.84
CA ARG A 104 6.70 15.20 -6.78
C ARG A 104 6.16 15.40 -8.19
N SER A 105 4.89 15.07 -8.39
CA SER A 105 4.19 15.26 -9.65
C SER A 105 2.72 15.59 -9.41
N GLU A 106 2.09 16.24 -10.39
CA GLU A 106 0.63 16.37 -10.42
C GLU A 106 -0.06 15.04 -10.77
N ASP A 107 0.62 14.16 -11.50
CA ASP A 107 0.18 12.78 -11.71
C ASP A 107 0.47 11.91 -10.46
N CYS A 108 -0.32 12.15 -9.41
CA CYS A 108 -0.15 11.51 -8.09
C CYS A 108 -1.41 10.77 -7.60
N LEU A 109 -2.51 10.72 -8.37
CA LEU A 109 -3.76 10.07 -7.96
C LEU A 109 -3.68 8.54 -8.07
N LYS A 110 -2.87 7.96 -7.18
CA LYS A 110 -2.52 6.54 -7.14
C LYS A 110 -2.68 6.00 -5.72
N LEU A 111 -3.00 4.71 -5.61
CA LEU A 111 -3.17 4.03 -4.34
C LEU A 111 -2.24 2.83 -4.21
N ASN A 112 -1.99 2.43 -2.97
CA ASN A 112 -1.17 1.28 -2.63
C ASN A 112 -2.03 0.24 -1.91
N VAL A 113 -1.80 -1.05 -2.19
CA VAL A 113 -2.54 -2.16 -1.60
C VAL A 113 -1.56 -3.19 -1.06
N TRP A 114 -1.82 -3.65 0.16
CA TRP A 114 -1.12 -4.76 0.80
C TRP A 114 -2.17 -5.81 1.19
N ALA A 115 -1.91 -7.06 0.86
CA ALA A 115 -2.83 -8.15 1.14
C ALA A 115 -2.09 -9.43 1.56
N PRO A 116 -2.67 -10.26 2.46
CA PRO A 116 -2.12 -11.59 2.72
C PRO A 116 -2.14 -12.46 1.46
N ILE A 117 -1.26 -13.48 1.39
CA ILE A 117 -1.24 -14.44 0.27
C ILE A 117 -2.56 -15.22 0.17
N SER A 118 -3.04 -15.76 1.30
CA SER A 118 -4.29 -16.56 1.34
C SER A 118 -5.32 -15.91 2.26
N PRO A 119 -6.19 -15.03 1.74
CA PRO A 119 -7.47 -14.83 2.38
C PRO A 119 -8.32 -16.07 2.07
N GLU A 120 -8.39 -17.03 3.01
CA GLU A 120 -9.34 -18.15 2.91
C GLU A 120 -10.80 -17.66 2.84
N GLU A 121 -11.05 -16.41 3.27
CA GLU A 121 -12.34 -15.72 3.30
C GLU A 121 -12.17 -14.21 3.07
N CYS A 122 -13.29 -13.49 2.93
CA CYS A 122 -13.30 -12.03 2.93
C CYS A 122 -12.60 -11.47 4.18
N VAL A 123 -11.53 -10.70 3.98
CA VAL A 123 -10.79 -10.04 5.06
C VAL A 123 -11.29 -8.61 5.26
N ALA A 124 -11.14 -8.10 6.48
CA ALA A 124 -11.40 -6.68 6.77
C ALA A 124 -10.41 -5.78 6.01
N VAL A 125 -10.89 -4.62 5.55
CA VAL A 125 -10.10 -3.63 4.81
C VAL A 125 -9.87 -2.40 5.69
N LEU A 126 -8.60 -2.03 5.87
CA LEU A 126 -8.21 -0.78 6.50
C LEU A 126 -7.76 0.20 5.40
N VAL A 127 -8.39 1.38 5.36
CA VAL A 127 -8.03 2.45 4.42
C VAL A 127 -7.35 3.56 5.19
N TRP A 128 -6.08 3.82 4.86
CA TRP A 128 -5.29 4.89 5.46
C TRP A 128 -5.37 6.16 4.60
N ILE A 129 -5.68 7.29 5.25
CA ILE A 129 -5.66 8.61 4.63
C ILE A 129 -4.64 9.43 5.43
N TYR A 130 -3.56 9.83 4.79
CA TYR A 130 -2.47 10.56 5.44
C TYR A 130 -2.92 11.97 5.87
N GLY A 131 -2.30 12.48 6.93
CA GLY A 131 -2.43 13.87 7.37
C GLY A 131 -1.43 14.80 6.67
N GLY A 132 -1.24 16.01 7.22
CA GLY A 132 -0.34 17.02 6.64
C GLY A 132 -1.02 18.38 6.42
N GLY A 133 -2.02 18.70 7.25
CA GLY A 133 -2.68 20.01 7.22
C GLY A 133 -3.33 20.39 5.89
N PHE A 134 -3.63 19.40 5.03
CA PHE A 134 -4.11 19.58 3.65
C PHE A 134 -3.14 20.29 2.68
N TYR A 135 -1.89 20.54 3.07
CA TYR A 135 -0.86 21.13 2.19
C TYR A 135 0.34 20.21 1.95
N SER A 136 0.48 19.14 2.74
CA SER A 136 1.55 18.15 2.61
C SER A 136 1.03 16.73 2.91
N GLY A 137 1.94 15.75 2.82
CA GLY A 137 1.70 14.35 3.09
C GLY A 137 1.78 13.49 1.82
N THR A 138 2.05 12.20 2.03
CA THR A 138 2.06 11.19 0.98
C THR A 138 1.81 9.80 1.58
N SER A 139 1.28 8.88 0.77
CA SER A 139 1.06 7.48 1.16
C SER A 139 2.34 6.65 1.13
N THR A 140 3.44 7.20 0.64
CA THR A 140 4.70 6.47 0.38
C THR A 140 5.70 6.53 1.53
N LEU A 141 5.44 7.34 2.56
CA LEU A 141 6.31 7.49 3.73
C LEU A 141 6.53 6.14 4.42
N ASP A 142 7.75 5.87 4.86
CA ASP A 142 8.11 4.56 5.41
C ASP A 142 7.37 4.26 6.73
N VAL A 143 7.00 5.30 7.49
CA VAL A 143 6.16 5.18 8.70
C VAL A 143 4.77 4.62 8.38
N TYR A 144 4.28 4.76 7.15
CA TYR A 144 2.99 4.25 6.68
C TYR A 144 3.08 2.91 5.94
N ASP A 145 4.25 2.28 5.92
CA ASP A 145 4.41 0.98 5.28
C ASP A 145 3.55 -0.10 5.97
N ALA A 146 2.47 -0.51 5.32
CA ALA A 146 1.50 -1.43 5.88
C ALA A 146 2.07 -2.84 6.11
N ARG A 147 3.25 -3.17 5.56
CA ARG A 147 3.97 -4.40 5.93
C ARG A 147 4.29 -4.46 7.43
N ARG A 148 4.36 -3.31 8.10
CA ARG A 148 4.60 -3.19 9.55
C ARG A 148 3.38 -3.52 10.40
N LEU A 149 2.16 -3.40 9.87
CA LEU A 149 0.92 -3.71 10.59
C LEU A 149 0.75 -5.22 10.86
N GLY A 150 1.48 -6.07 10.14
CA GLY A 150 1.38 -7.52 10.22
C GLY A 150 0.10 -8.03 9.53
N CYS A 151 0.24 -8.95 8.57
CA CYS A 151 -0.92 -9.57 7.90
C CYS A 151 -1.59 -10.68 8.73
N GLY A 152 -1.57 -10.56 10.06
CA GLY A 152 -2.02 -11.58 10.99
C GLY A 152 -3.37 -11.26 11.62
N GLY A 153 -4.45 -11.46 10.88
CA GLY A 153 -5.73 -11.77 11.51
C GLY A 153 -5.66 -13.21 12.04
N GLU A 154 -5.14 -13.40 13.25
CA GLU A 154 -5.35 -14.66 13.96
C GLU A 154 -6.86 -14.70 14.27
N ARG A 155 -7.63 -15.49 13.52
CA ARG A 155 -8.93 -15.90 14.03
C ARG A 155 -8.63 -16.70 15.28
N ASP A 156 -8.89 -16.13 16.46
CA ASP A 156 -8.90 -16.92 17.68
C ASP A 156 -9.99 -17.98 17.49
N ARG A 157 -9.59 -19.20 17.11
CA ARG A 157 -10.51 -20.33 16.91
C ARG A 157 -11.30 -20.64 18.19
N ARG A 158 -10.91 -20.08 19.35
CA ARG A 158 -11.67 -20.17 20.60
C ARG A 158 -12.98 -19.36 20.59
N ILE A 159 -13.16 -18.39 19.69
CA ILE A 159 -14.42 -17.65 19.57
C ILE A 159 -15.47 -18.48 18.80
N ASP A 160 -15.04 -19.34 17.87
CA ASP A 160 -15.95 -20.21 17.09
C ASP A 160 -16.37 -21.49 17.85
N GLU A 161 -15.64 -21.86 18.91
CA GLU A 161 -16.00 -22.99 19.80
C GLU A 161 -16.94 -22.59 20.95
N LEU A 162 -17.26 -21.30 21.12
CA LEU A 162 -18.27 -20.90 22.09
C LEU A 162 -19.65 -21.35 21.59
N PRO A 163 -20.35 -22.24 22.32
CA PRO A 163 -21.69 -22.63 21.94
C PRO A 163 -22.55 -21.37 21.88
N ARG A 164 -23.16 -21.09 20.72
CA ARG A 164 -24.12 -20.00 20.52
C ARG A 164 -25.30 -20.18 21.49
N ARG A 165 -25.17 -19.72 22.73
CA ARG A 165 -26.23 -19.71 23.75
C ARG A 165 -27.11 -18.47 23.56
N VAL A 166 -27.70 -18.32 22.39
CA VAL A 166 -28.86 -17.45 22.23
C VAL A 166 -29.98 -18.31 21.66
N PRO A 167 -30.96 -18.72 22.49
CA PRO A 167 -32.15 -19.38 21.99
C PRO A 167 -32.85 -18.42 21.01
N ARG A 168 -33.15 -18.91 19.79
CA ARG A 168 -34.06 -18.21 18.90
C ARG A 168 -35.44 -18.26 19.54
N VAL A 169 -35.96 -17.11 19.98
CA VAL A 169 -37.36 -16.96 20.36
C VAL A 169 -38.19 -17.07 19.08
N PRO A 170 -39.15 -18.01 18.98
CA PRO A 170 -40.02 -18.08 17.82
C PRO A 170 -40.99 -16.91 17.84
N LEU A 171 -41.08 -16.18 16.73
CA LEU A 171 -42.16 -15.23 16.51
C LEU A 171 -43.49 -15.99 16.48
N VAL A 172 -44.37 -15.67 17.41
CA VAL A 172 -45.78 -16.07 17.38
C VAL A 172 -46.47 -15.27 16.27
N ARG A 173 -47.25 -15.97 15.43
CA ARG A 173 -48.10 -15.39 14.38
C ARG A 173 -49.32 -14.70 14.96
#